data_AF-A0AAY4D519-F1
#
_entry.id   AF-A0AAY4D519-F1
#
_cell.length_a   1.000
_cell.length_b   1.000
_cell.length_c   1.000
_cell.angle_alpha   90.00
_cell.angle_beta   90.00
_cell.angle_gamma   90.00
#
_symmetry.space_group_name_H-M   'P 1'
#
loop_
_entity.id
_entity.type
_entity.pdbx_description
1 polymer ?
#
loop_
_entity_poly.entity_id
_entity_poly.type
_entity_poly.pdbx_seq_one_letter_code
_entity_poly.pdbx_strand_id
1 'polypeptide(L)'
;QLHVLDVGLKPEAGSVGLTPEAGSVGLAPETGCVALAPETGSVGLTPEAGSVVLVPETGSVGLTPEAGSVVLVPETGSVALAPETGSVVLTLKAGSVLSRAETGSF
;
A
#
# COMPACT_ATOMS: atom_id res chain seq x y z
N GLN A 1 11.21 5.26 -22.90
CA GLN A 1 10.05 4.35 -22.89
C GLN A 1 9.62 4.24 -21.44
N LEU A 2 8.32 4.28 -21.15
CA LEU A 2 7.80 4.02 -19.82
C LEU A 2 7.88 2.51 -19.55
N HIS A 3 8.59 2.08 -18.51
CA HIS A 3 8.60 0.68 -18.11
C HIS A 3 7.35 0.36 -17.30
N VAL A 4 6.39 -0.31 -17.95
CA VAL A 4 5.18 -0.82 -17.29
C VAL A 4 5.52 -2.15 -16.62
N LEU A 5 5.23 -2.23 -15.32
CA LEU A 5 5.47 -3.39 -14.48
C LEU A 5 4.15 -3.85 -13.86
N ASP A 6 3.81 -5.13 -14.06
CA ASP A 6 2.66 -5.76 -13.44
C ASP A 6 3.15 -6.92 -12.56
N VAL A 7 2.95 -6.80 -11.26
CA VAL A 7 3.48 -7.75 -10.26
C VAL A 7 2.36 -8.23 -9.35
N GLY A 8 2.30 -9.55 -9.18
CA GLY A 8 1.42 -10.22 -8.21
C GLY A 8 2.23 -11.22 -7.37
N LEU A 9 2.41 -10.97 -6.06
CA LEU A 9 3.16 -11.87 -5.17
C LEU A 9 2.39 -12.18 -3.88
N LYS A 10 2.65 -13.36 -3.33
CA LYS A 10 2.14 -13.81 -2.02
C LYS A 10 3.26 -14.46 -1.20
N PRO A 11 4.23 -13.67 -0.69
CA PRO A 11 5.33 -14.23 0.09
C PRO A 11 4.87 -14.55 1.52
N GLU A 12 5.28 -15.70 2.06
CA GLU A 12 4.96 -16.07 3.44
C GLU A 12 5.65 -15.15 4.47
N ALA A 13 6.88 -14.72 4.17
CA ALA A 13 7.64 -13.83 5.04
C ALA A 13 8.68 -13.03 4.25
N GLY A 14 9.20 -11.97 4.87
CA GLY A 14 10.38 -11.24 4.40
C GLY A 14 10.10 -9.80 4.02
N SER A 15 10.90 -9.27 3.10
CA SER A 15 10.79 -7.86 2.68
C SER A 15 10.66 -7.75 1.17
N VAL A 16 9.66 -6.99 0.70
CA VAL A 16 9.47 -6.67 -0.72
C VAL A 16 9.73 -5.17 -0.94
N GLY A 17 10.61 -4.86 -1.89
CA GLY A 17 10.92 -3.49 -2.28
C GLY A 17 10.81 -3.32 -3.80
N LEU A 18 9.94 -2.40 -4.28
CA LEU A 18 9.77 -2.13 -5.71
C LEU A 18 9.61 -0.63 -5.98
N THR A 19 10.17 -0.16 -7.11
CA THR A 19 10.09 1.23 -7.57
C THR A 19 9.75 1.29 -9.07
N PRO A 20 8.53 0.90 -9.49
CA PRO A 20 8.18 0.91 -10.91
C PRO A 20 7.77 2.30 -11.40
N GLU A 21 8.11 2.63 -12.65
CA GLU A 21 7.65 3.88 -13.28
C GLU A 21 6.13 3.85 -13.54
N ALA A 22 5.59 2.71 -13.97
CA ALA A 22 4.16 2.55 -14.20
C ALA A 22 3.69 1.11 -13.99
N GLY A 23 2.38 0.95 -13.78
CA GLY A 23 1.70 -0.34 -13.85
C GLY A 23 0.92 -0.70 -12.59
N SER A 24 0.88 -2.00 -12.27
CA SER A 24 0.07 -2.50 -11.16
C SER A 24 0.88 -3.38 -10.23
N VAL A 25 0.75 -3.19 -8.93
CA VAL A 25 1.39 -4.03 -7.92
C VAL A 25 0.35 -4.57 -6.95
N GLY A 26 0.20 -5.89 -6.92
CA GLY A 26 -0.61 -6.63 -5.97
C GLY A 26 0.27 -7.49 -5.06
N LEU A 27 0.25 -7.26 -3.74
CA LEU A 27 0.97 -8.12 -2.78
C LEU A 27 0.07 -8.53 -1.63
N ALA A 28 0.12 -9.80 -1.25
CA ALA A 28 -0.53 -10.32 -0.05
C ALA A 28 0.48 -11.14 0.77
N PRO A 29 1.37 -10.47 1.53
CA PRO A 29 2.31 -11.17 2.41
C PRO A 29 1.64 -11.60 3.71
N GLU A 30 1.97 -12.79 4.23
CA GLU A 30 1.50 -13.19 5.56
C GLU A 30 2.22 -12.35 6.63
N THR A 31 3.55 -12.25 6.53
CA THR A 31 4.34 -11.42 7.45
C THR A 31 5.44 -10.62 6.74
N GLY A 32 5.82 -9.49 7.35
CA GLY A 32 7.06 -8.80 7.03
C GLY A 32 6.90 -7.35 6.59
N CYS A 33 7.76 -6.89 5.69
CA CYS A 33 7.83 -5.47 5.32
C CYS A 33 7.62 -5.26 3.81
N VAL A 34 6.78 -4.31 3.45
CA VAL A 34 6.59 -3.89 2.06
C VAL A 34 6.95 -2.41 1.92
N ALA A 35 7.83 -2.08 0.97
CA ALA A 35 8.19 -0.72 0.63
C ALA A 35 8.03 -0.50 -0.88
N LEU A 36 7.05 0.31 -1.31
CA LEU A 36 6.86 0.62 -2.74
C LEU A 36 6.83 2.13 -2.98
N ALA A 37 7.47 2.55 -4.07
CA ALA A 37 7.44 3.92 -4.54
C ALA A 37 7.22 3.95 -6.07
N PRO A 38 6.00 3.73 -6.55
CA PRO A 38 5.68 3.83 -7.97
C PRO A 38 5.45 5.28 -8.40
N GLU A 39 5.88 5.68 -9.60
CA GLU A 39 5.52 7.01 -10.12
C GLU A 39 4.03 7.05 -10.50
N THR A 40 3.56 6.07 -11.26
CA THR A 40 2.15 5.98 -11.67
C THR A 40 1.57 4.58 -11.53
N GLY A 41 0.27 4.48 -11.30
CA GLY A 41 -0.47 3.23 -11.48
C GLY A 41 -1.36 2.84 -10.30
N SER A 42 -1.45 1.53 -10.03
CA SER A 42 -2.32 0.99 -8.99
C SER A 42 -1.58 0.05 -8.04
N VAL A 43 -1.78 0.23 -6.74
CA VAL A 43 -1.21 -0.61 -5.70
C VAL A 43 -2.33 -1.21 -4.86
N GLY A 44 -2.36 -2.54 -4.75
CA GLY A 44 -3.26 -3.27 -3.86
C GLY A 44 -2.46 -4.13 -2.89
N LEU A 45 -2.58 -3.89 -1.58
CA LEU A 45 -1.92 -4.72 -0.57
C LEU A 45 -2.91 -5.29 0.46
N THR A 46 -2.73 -6.56 0.76
CA THR A 46 -3.51 -7.28 1.79
C THR A 46 -2.56 -8.07 2.69
N PRO A 47 -1.73 -7.41 3.52
CA PRO A 47 -0.85 -8.10 4.44
C PRO A 47 -1.61 -8.61 5.67
N GLU A 48 -1.31 -9.82 6.15
CA GLU A 48 -1.85 -10.26 7.44
C GLU A 48 -1.15 -9.49 8.59
N ALA A 49 0.18 -9.47 8.61
CA ALA A 49 0.92 -8.72 9.62
C ALA A 49 2.19 -8.03 9.08
N GLY A 50 2.54 -6.91 9.69
CA GLY A 50 3.87 -6.30 9.53
C GLY A 50 3.85 -4.81 9.23
N SER A 51 4.71 -4.35 8.32
CA SER A 51 4.86 -2.92 8.03
C SER A 51 4.77 -2.63 6.54
N VAL A 52 4.00 -1.61 6.19
CA VAL A 52 3.83 -1.14 4.82
C VAL A 52 4.26 0.31 4.74
N VAL A 53 5.14 0.63 3.79
CA VAL A 53 5.53 2.00 3.43
C VAL A 53 5.24 2.20 1.94
N LEU A 54 4.38 3.16 1.62
CA LEU A 54 4.00 3.47 0.25
C LEU A 54 4.14 4.96 -0.04
N VAL A 55 4.88 5.27 -1.09
CA VAL A 55 5.14 6.65 -1.53
C VAL A 55 4.91 6.76 -3.03
N PRO A 56 3.65 6.63 -3.51
CA PRO A 56 3.35 6.80 -4.92
C PRO A 56 3.24 8.28 -5.32
N GLU A 57 3.66 8.66 -6.53
CA GLU A 57 3.39 10.03 -7.01
C GLU A 57 1.93 10.19 -7.45
N THR A 58 1.43 9.30 -8.30
CA THR A 58 0.05 9.36 -8.80
C THR A 58 -0.58 7.98 -8.89
N GLY A 59 -1.86 7.87 -8.53
CA GLY A 59 -2.64 6.69 -8.88
C GLY A 59 -3.65 6.26 -7.83
N SER A 60 -3.88 4.95 -7.74
CA SER A 60 -4.83 4.37 -6.80
C SER A 60 -4.13 3.41 -5.84
N VAL A 61 -4.39 3.56 -4.55
CA VAL A 61 -3.87 2.68 -3.50
C VAL A 61 -5.04 2.07 -2.74
N GLY A 62 -5.07 0.74 -2.66
CA GLY A 62 -5.99 -0.01 -1.80
C GLY A 62 -5.21 -0.84 -0.79
N LEU A 63 -5.45 -0.63 0.51
CA LEU A 63 -4.82 -1.41 1.58
C LEU A 63 -5.85 -2.01 2.52
N THR A 64 -5.71 -3.31 2.76
CA THR A 64 -6.52 -4.05 3.73
C THR A 64 -5.58 -4.87 4.63
N PRO A 65 -4.83 -4.23 5.54
CA PRO A 65 -3.98 -4.93 6.48
C PRO A 65 -4.79 -5.49 7.67
N GLU A 66 -4.50 -6.72 8.11
CA GLU A 66 -5.11 -7.23 9.35
C GLU A 66 -4.41 -6.66 10.59
N ALA A 67 -3.07 -6.61 10.60
CA ALA A 67 -2.30 -6.08 11.72
C ALA A 67 -1.02 -5.35 11.30
N GLY A 68 -0.59 -4.42 12.15
CA GLY A 68 0.74 -3.80 12.08
C GLY A 68 0.71 -2.30 11.81
N SER A 69 1.58 -1.82 10.92
CA SER A 69 1.75 -0.38 10.69
C SER A 69 1.78 -0.04 9.20
N VAL A 70 1.05 1.01 8.83
CA VAL A 70 1.02 1.54 7.47
C VAL A 70 1.46 2.99 7.48
N VAL A 71 2.40 3.33 6.61
CA VAL A 71 2.77 4.70 6.25
C VAL A 71 2.48 4.90 4.77
N LEU A 72 1.59 5.83 4.47
CA LEU A 72 1.15 6.12 3.10
C LEU A 72 1.32 7.62 2.83
N VAL A 73 2.18 7.95 1.86
CA VAL A 73 2.53 9.33 1.47
C VAL A 73 2.35 9.55 -0.04
N PRO A 74 1.11 9.47 -0.56
CA PRO A 74 0.80 9.77 -1.95
C PRO A 74 0.84 11.27 -2.24
N GLU A 75 1.39 11.67 -3.39
CA GLU A 75 1.21 13.05 -3.88
C GLU A 75 -0.22 13.26 -4.41
N THR A 76 -0.69 12.42 -5.33
CA THR A 76 -2.05 12.54 -5.88
C THR A 76 -2.78 11.21 -6.08
N GLY A 77 -4.12 11.29 -6.09
CA GLY A 77 -4.99 10.21 -6.56
C GLY A 77 -6.01 9.73 -5.55
N SER A 78 -6.19 8.41 -5.46
CA SER A 78 -7.23 7.79 -4.64
C SER A 78 -6.64 6.79 -3.66
N VAL A 79 -7.10 6.86 -2.42
CA VAL A 79 -6.67 5.98 -1.33
C VAL A 79 -7.89 5.30 -0.73
N ALA A 80 -7.87 3.97 -0.69
CA ALA A 80 -8.84 3.15 0.03
C ALA A 80 -8.13 2.36 1.14
N LEU A 81 -8.57 2.53 2.38
CA LEU A 81 -7.95 1.92 3.56
C LEU A 81 -9.00 1.17 4.37
N ALA A 82 -8.73 -0.10 4.62
CA ALA A 82 -9.53 -0.99 5.45
C ALA A 82 -8.67 -1.77 6.45
N PRO A 83 -7.99 -1.11 7.41
CA PRO A 83 -7.27 -1.82 8.46
C PRO A 83 -8.21 -2.47 9.48
N GLU A 84 -7.90 -3.70 9.89
CA GLU A 84 -8.55 -4.33 11.04
C GLU A 84 -7.94 -3.79 12.35
N THR A 85 -6.61 -3.93 12.52
CA THR A 85 -5.89 -3.48 13.71
C THR A 85 -4.54 -2.84 13.38
N GLY A 86 -4.02 -2.04 14.31
CA GLY A 86 -2.72 -1.39 14.19
C GLY A 86 -2.80 0.11 13.94
N SER A 87 -1.77 0.67 13.30
CA SER A 87 -1.65 2.11 13.10
C SER A 87 -1.50 2.47 11.63
N VAL A 88 -2.20 3.52 11.22
CA VAL A 88 -2.13 4.06 9.86
C VAL A 88 -1.76 5.53 9.92
N VAL A 89 -0.68 5.89 9.25
CA VAL A 89 -0.28 7.27 8.99
C VAL A 89 -0.48 7.56 7.51
N LEU A 90 -1.40 8.47 7.20
CA LEU A 90 -1.68 8.92 5.85
C LEU A 90 -1.37 10.41 5.71
N THR A 91 -0.52 10.75 4.74
CA THR A 91 -0.31 12.13 4.29
C THR A 91 -0.60 12.18 2.79
N LEU A 92 -1.77 12.70 2.41
CA LEU A 92 -2.16 12.87 1.01
C LEU A 92 -2.15 14.37 0.67
N LYS A 93 -1.44 14.74 -0.40
CA LYS A 93 -1.36 16.14 -0.83
C LYS A 93 -2.60 16.57 -1.61
N ALA A 94 -3.12 15.75 -2.54
CA ALA A 94 -4.40 16.02 -3.20
C ALA A 94 -5.10 14.74 -3.67
N GLY A 95 -6.41 14.61 -3.47
CA GLY A 95 -7.14 13.45 -3.95
C GLY A 95 -8.32 13.06 -3.08
N SER A 96 -8.69 11.79 -3.15
CA SER A 96 -9.80 11.23 -2.38
C SER A 96 -9.29 10.15 -1.43
N VAL A 97 -9.84 10.15 -0.22
CA VAL A 97 -9.57 9.11 0.79
C VAL A 97 -10.91 8.47 1.18
N LEU A 98 -10.96 7.16 1.07
CA LEU A 98 -11.98 6.32 1.68
C LEU A 98 -11.30 5.48 2.76
N SER A 99 -11.72 5.63 4.01
CA SER A 99 -11.19 4.84 5.12
C SER A 99 -12.32 4.22 5.93
N ARG A 100 -12.22 2.93 6.20
CA ARG A 100 -13.07 2.19 7.15
C ARG A 100 -12.15 1.40 8.07
N ALA A 101 -12.42 1.41 9.37
CA ALA A 101 -11.70 0.54 10.31
C ALA A 101 -12.69 -0.40 10.98
N GLU A 102 -12.36 -1.68 11.02
CA GLU A 102 -13.17 -2.72 11.67
C GLU A 102 -12.77 -2.84 13.15
N THR A 103 -12.84 -1.73 13.89
CA THR A 103 -12.67 -1.65 15.36
C THR A 103 -11.36 -2.20 15.96
N GLY A 104 -10.31 -1.37 15.95
CA GLY A 104 -9.16 -1.41 16.87
C GLY A 104 -8.70 0.04 17.14
N SER A 105 -8.37 0.39 18.38
CA SER A 105 -8.14 1.80 18.79
C SER A 105 -6.91 2.40 18.09
N PHE A 106 -7.07 3.59 17.51
CA PHE A 106 -5.99 4.41 16.94
C PHE A 106 -5.15 5.09 18.03
#